data_AF-A0A919ISA3-F1
#
_entry.id   AF-A0A919ISA3-F1
#
_cell.length_a   1.000
_cell.length_b   1.000
_cell.length_c   1.000
_cell.angle_alpha   90.00
_cell.angle_beta   90.00
_cell.angle_gamma   90.00
#
_symmetry.space_group_name_H-M   'P 1'
#
loop_
_entity.id
_entity.type
_entity.pdbx_description
1 polymer ?
#
loop_
_entity_poly.entity_id
_entity_poly.type
_entity_poly.pdbx_seq_one_letter_code
_entity_poly.pdbx_strand_id
1 'polypeptide(L)'
;MQGWMEDLWLVAIFDEVPDDEVRRWWNSKDTPLLDRLVASAPRFRLGTIVTAAEDHEPASPTRRVFDLLFLRGTCPEDFGEESAAEYVLPRLDLRLQLALLTAFSPHSDDLPMMEAAPLSALSDFLNEYEGARLATYSPTDATLISFDTHHPTNRSGFGSA
;
A
#
# COMPACT_ATOMS: atom_id res chain seq x y z
N MET A 1 -19.33 -12.13 -0.65
CA MET A 1 -18.77 -10.87 -1.20
C MET A 1 -17.67 -11.23 -2.19
N GLN A 2 -17.55 -10.54 -3.33
CA GLN A 2 -16.44 -10.76 -4.28
C GLN A 2 -15.38 -9.66 -4.13
N GLY A 3 -14.12 -10.03 -4.35
CA GLY A 3 -13.01 -9.08 -4.38
C GLY A 3 -11.83 -9.62 -5.17
N TRP A 4 -10.80 -8.80 -5.25
CA TRP A 4 -9.58 -9.09 -5.96
C TRP A 4 -8.42 -9.12 -4.98
N MET A 5 -7.52 -10.07 -5.17
CA MET A 5 -6.34 -10.27 -4.33
C MET A 5 -5.09 -10.12 -5.18
N GLU A 6 -4.14 -9.32 -4.72
CA GLU A 6 -2.86 -9.15 -5.40
C GLU A 6 -1.72 -8.92 -4.41
N ASP A 7 -0.52 -9.30 -4.83
CA ASP A 7 0.69 -9.03 -4.07
C ASP A 7 1.15 -7.59 -4.31
N LEU A 8 1.40 -6.87 -3.22
CA LEU A 8 1.89 -5.51 -3.25
C LEU A 8 3.36 -5.44 -2.84
N TRP A 9 4.12 -4.69 -3.62
CA TRP A 9 5.54 -4.44 -3.42
C TRP A 9 5.78 -2.96 -3.17
N LEU A 10 6.69 -2.66 -2.26
CA LEU A 10 7.31 -1.36 -2.10
C LEU A 10 8.60 -1.31 -2.90
N VAL A 11 8.79 -0.22 -3.65
CA VAL A 11 9.93 -0.06 -4.56
C VAL A 11 10.68 1.22 -4.24
N ALA A 12 12.00 1.14 -4.14
CA ALA A 12 12.89 2.26 -3.85
C ALA A 12 13.64 2.73 -5.11
N ILE A 13 13.28 3.90 -5.64
CA ILE A 13 13.80 4.47 -6.88
C ILE A 13 14.70 5.66 -6.56
N PHE A 14 15.99 5.59 -6.95
CA PHE A 14 16.93 6.70 -6.81
C PHE A 14 17.02 7.58 -8.05
N ASP A 15 16.66 7.01 -9.21
CA ASP A 15 16.65 7.73 -10.47
C ASP A 15 15.63 8.87 -10.47
N GLU A 16 15.95 9.93 -11.20
CA GLU A 16 15.03 11.03 -11.42
C GLU A 16 13.90 10.59 -12.35
N VAL A 17 12.67 10.90 -11.97
CA VAL A 17 11.46 10.55 -12.73
C VAL A 17 10.79 11.85 -13.14
N PRO A 18 10.60 12.10 -14.45
CA PRO A 18 9.89 13.27 -14.94
C PRO A 18 8.47 13.38 -14.39
N ASP A 19 8.01 14.60 -14.11
CA ASP A 19 6.68 14.85 -13.51
C ASP A 19 5.51 14.27 -14.34
N ASP A 20 5.63 14.23 -15.67
CA ASP A 20 4.61 13.67 -16.54
C ASP A 20 4.51 12.14 -16.44
N GLU A 21 5.64 11.46 -16.20
CA GLU A 21 5.68 10.02 -15.89
C GLU A 21 5.06 9.78 -14.51
N VAL A 22 5.38 10.60 -13.49
CA VAL A 22 4.78 10.47 -12.15
C VAL A 22 3.26 10.67 -12.20
N ARG A 23 2.78 11.68 -12.93
CA ARG A 23 1.34 11.92 -13.12
C ARG A 23 0.66 10.73 -13.80
N ARG A 24 1.25 10.19 -14.89
CA ARG A 24 0.71 9.01 -15.58
C ARG A 24 0.70 7.77 -14.69
N TRP A 25 1.71 7.61 -13.85
CA TRP A 25 1.75 6.50 -12.89
C TRP A 25 0.59 6.52 -11.93
N TRP A 26 0.26 7.68 -11.36
CA TRP A 26 -0.85 7.76 -10.42
C TRP A 26 -2.23 7.66 -11.10
N ASN A 27 -2.37 8.13 -12.34
CA ASN A 27 -3.66 8.18 -13.04
C ASN A 27 -3.99 6.92 -13.86
N SER A 28 -3.03 6.33 -14.57
CA SER A 28 -3.28 5.24 -15.53
C SER A 28 -2.33 4.06 -15.40
N LYS A 29 -1.28 4.16 -14.58
CA LYS A 29 -0.24 3.12 -14.43
C LYS A 29 0.40 2.69 -15.76
N ASP A 30 0.36 3.57 -16.77
CA ASP A 30 0.91 3.35 -18.11
C ASP A 30 2.15 4.23 -18.30
N THR A 31 3.29 3.70 -17.84
CA THR A 31 4.55 4.47 -17.71
C THR A 31 5.77 3.60 -18.03
N PRO A 32 6.17 3.50 -19.31
CA PRO A 32 7.27 2.64 -19.73
C PRO A 32 8.62 2.96 -19.07
N LEU A 33 8.84 4.20 -18.62
CA LEU A 33 10.04 4.53 -17.84
C LEU A 33 9.95 3.94 -16.44
N LEU A 34 8.87 4.21 -15.72
CA LEU A 34 8.68 3.71 -14.36
C LEU A 34 8.57 2.20 -14.29
N ASP A 35 7.97 1.54 -15.28
CA ASP A 35 7.92 0.07 -15.34
C ASP A 35 9.33 -0.53 -15.38
N ARG A 36 10.24 0.08 -16.15
CA ARG A 36 11.65 -0.33 -16.21
C ARG A 36 12.36 -0.07 -14.90
N LEU A 37 12.19 1.12 -14.32
CA LEU A 37 12.80 1.48 -13.04
C LEU A 37 12.33 0.54 -11.93
N VAL A 38 11.03 0.26 -11.87
CA VAL A 38 10.41 -0.67 -10.91
C VAL A 38 10.92 -2.09 -11.09
N ALA A 39 11.14 -2.54 -12.33
CA ALA A 39 11.68 -3.85 -12.60
C ALA A 39 13.16 -4.01 -12.14
N SER A 40 13.95 -2.93 -12.16
CA SER A 40 15.37 -2.95 -11.79
C SER A 40 15.67 -2.50 -10.35
N ALA A 41 14.76 -1.77 -9.71
CA ALA A 41 14.96 -1.16 -8.41
C ALA A 41 14.89 -2.19 -7.26
N PRO A 42 15.55 -1.91 -6.12
CA PRO A 42 15.30 -2.65 -4.89
C PRO A 42 13.81 -2.64 -4.54
N ARG A 43 13.29 -3.82 -4.20
CA ARG A 43 11.87 -4.03 -3.92
C ARG A 43 11.67 -4.94 -2.73
N PHE A 44 10.63 -4.63 -1.97
CA PHE A 44 10.23 -5.35 -0.78
C PHE A 44 8.77 -5.77 -0.91
N ARG A 45 8.48 -7.08 -0.83
CA ARG A 45 7.10 -7.57 -0.82
C ARG A 45 6.48 -7.16 0.51
N LEU A 46 5.50 -6.27 0.48
CA LEU A 46 4.75 -5.86 1.68
C LEU A 46 3.81 -6.98 2.12
N GLY A 47 3.23 -7.69 1.16
CA GLY A 47 2.26 -8.73 1.41
C GLY A 47 1.15 -8.67 0.39
N THR A 48 -0.02 -9.14 0.78
CA THR A 48 -1.18 -9.20 -0.11
C THR A 48 -2.19 -8.11 0.26
N ILE A 49 -2.76 -7.43 -0.74
CA ILE A 49 -3.93 -6.57 -0.57
C ILE A 49 -5.18 -7.26 -1.10
N VAL A 50 -6.30 -6.86 -0.54
CA VAL A 50 -7.63 -7.25 -1.00
C VAL A 50 -8.41 -6.00 -1.35
N THR A 51 -8.89 -5.94 -2.58
CA THR A 51 -9.78 -4.89 -3.08
C THR A 51 -11.18 -5.50 -3.21
N ALA A 52 -12.09 -5.11 -2.33
CA ALA A 52 -13.45 -5.63 -2.37
C ALA A 52 -14.29 -4.86 -3.40
N ALA A 53 -15.26 -5.53 -4.03
CA ALA A 53 -16.15 -4.89 -5.01
C ALA A 53 -17.20 -3.94 -4.37
N GLU A 54 -17.35 -3.96 -3.04
CA GLU A 54 -18.24 -3.09 -2.28
C GLU A 54 -17.41 -2.13 -1.40
N ASP A 55 -18.01 -1.00 -1.00
CA ASP A 55 -17.38 0.19 -0.37
C ASP A 55 -16.59 -0.04 0.94
N HIS A 56 -16.46 -1.29 1.39
CA HIS A 56 -15.72 -1.65 2.59
C HIS A 56 -14.57 -2.58 2.22
N GLU A 57 -13.49 -1.97 1.77
CA GLU A 57 -12.23 -2.67 1.60
C GLU A 57 -11.72 -3.13 2.97
N PRO A 58 -11.27 -4.38 3.08
CA PRO A 58 -10.85 -4.91 4.36
C PRO A 58 -9.55 -4.26 4.83
N ALA A 59 -9.49 -3.94 6.13
CA ALA A 59 -8.30 -3.38 6.74
C ALA A 59 -7.14 -4.39 6.70
N SER A 60 -5.99 -3.95 6.18
CA SER A 60 -4.71 -4.62 6.35
C SER A 60 -3.55 -3.63 6.47
N PRO A 61 -2.42 -4.07 7.06
CA PRO A 61 -1.20 -3.28 7.08
C PRO A 61 -0.73 -2.88 5.68
N THR A 62 -0.76 -3.83 4.74
CA THR A 62 -0.37 -3.64 3.34
C THR A 62 -1.23 -2.58 2.67
N ARG A 63 -2.55 -2.63 2.88
CA ARG A 63 -3.47 -1.64 2.29
C ARG A 63 -3.25 -0.24 2.84
N ARG A 64 -3.03 -0.09 4.16
CA ARG A 64 -2.72 1.20 4.76
C ARG A 64 -1.45 1.83 4.19
N VAL A 65 -0.42 1.03 3.89
CA VAL A 65 0.79 1.52 3.21
C VAL A 65 0.48 1.99 1.79
N PHE A 66 -0.32 1.23 1.04
CA PHE A 66 -0.78 1.64 -0.29
C PHE A 66 -1.50 2.98 -0.25
N ASP A 67 -2.51 3.12 0.60
CA ASP A 67 -3.32 4.33 0.71
C ASP A 67 -2.46 5.53 1.12
N LEU A 68 -1.54 5.33 2.07
CA LEU A 68 -0.61 6.38 2.51
C LEU A 68 0.28 6.87 1.36
N LEU A 69 0.85 5.96 0.56
CA LEU A 69 1.71 6.33 -0.56
C LEU A 69 0.93 6.94 -1.71
N PHE A 70 -0.28 6.45 -1.97
CA PHE A 70 -1.20 7.05 -2.93
C PHE A 70 -1.50 8.50 -2.53
N LEU A 71 -2.00 8.73 -1.32
CA LEU A 71 -2.33 10.08 -0.82
C LEU A 71 -1.14 11.02 -0.86
N ARG A 72 0.04 10.58 -0.42
CA ARG A 72 1.25 11.41 -0.48
C ARG A 72 1.74 11.68 -1.90
N GLY A 73 1.45 10.78 -2.83
CA GLY A 73 1.81 10.91 -4.23
C GLY A 73 0.87 11.80 -5.03
N THR A 74 -0.41 11.86 -4.66
CA THR A 74 -1.46 12.60 -5.39
C THR A 74 -1.93 13.88 -4.70
N CYS A 75 -1.67 14.03 -3.41
CA CYS A 75 -2.01 15.22 -2.62
C CYS A 75 -0.79 15.68 -1.80
N PRO A 76 0.39 15.89 -2.42
CA PRO A 76 1.62 16.21 -1.71
C PRO A 76 1.55 17.50 -0.87
N GLU A 77 0.68 18.44 -1.22
CA GLU A 77 0.41 19.68 -0.49
C GLU A 77 -0.10 19.45 0.95
N ASP A 78 -0.76 18.32 1.21
CA ASP A 78 -1.26 17.99 2.55
C ASP A 78 -0.13 17.51 3.49
N PHE A 79 1.06 17.24 2.94
CA PHE A 79 2.15 16.58 3.66
C PHE A 79 3.45 17.41 3.74
N GLY A 80 3.56 18.54 3.05
CA GLY A 80 4.76 19.40 3.08
C GLY A 80 4.53 20.85 2.64
N GLU A 81 5.43 21.74 3.04
CA GLU A 81 5.24 23.21 2.91
C GLU A 81 5.59 23.78 1.53
N GLU A 82 6.19 23.00 0.60
CA GLU A 82 6.73 23.52 -0.66
C GLU A 82 6.50 22.61 -1.90
N SER A 83 5.46 21.76 -1.94
CA SER A 83 5.18 21.01 -3.17
C SER A 83 4.40 21.87 -4.15
N ALA A 84 5.10 22.55 -5.06
CA ALA A 84 4.48 23.15 -6.25
C ALA A 84 4.01 22.08 -7.27
N ALA A 85 4.40 20.82 -7.07
CA ALA A 85 4.05 19.69 -7.92
C ALA A 85 2.71 19.08 -7.49
N GLU A 86 1.86 18.81 -8.47
CA GLU A 86 0.54 18.18 -8.33
C GLU A 86 0.65 16.66 -8.05
N TYR A 87 1.74 16.04 -8.51
CA TYR A 87 2.00 14.61 -8.33
C TYR A 87 3.48 14.36 -8.04
N VAL A 88 3.78 13.49 -7.08
CA VAL A 88 5.16 13.16 -6.70
C VAL A 88 5.32 11.66 -6.46
N LEU A 89 6.56 11.16 -6.56
CA LEU A 89 6.93 9.96 -5.82
C LEU A 89 7.47 10.39 -4.46
N PRO A 90 6.81 10.02 -3.35
CA PRO A 90 7.20 10.45 -2.02
C PRO A 90 8.66 10.08 -1.72
N ARG A 91 9.45 11.06 -1.26
CA ARG A 91 10.83 10.82 -0.84
C ARG A 91 10.83 10.16 0.54
N LEU A 92 11.60 9.09 0.68
CA LEU A 92 11.83 8.40 1.94
C LEU A 92 12.73 9.25 2.83
N ASP A 93 12.10 10.09 3.64
CA ASP A 93 12.71 10.75 4.78
C ASP A 93 12.24 10.09 6.09
N LEU A 94 12.80 10.55 7.22
CA LEU A 94 12.44 10.05 8.54
C LEU A 94 10.93 10.15 8.82
N ARG A 95 10.25 11.19 8.34
CA ARG A 95 8.81 11.40 8.58
C ARG A 95 7.97 10.39 7.79
N LEU A 96 8.31 10.12 6.54
CA LEU A 96 7.66 9.10 5.73
C LEU A 96 7.96 7.70 6.27
N GLN A 97 9.19 7.44 6.67
CA GLN A 97 9.58 6.16 7.27
C GLN A 97 8.73 5.83 8.51
N LEU A 98 8.61 6.77 9.46
CA LEU A 98 7.79 6.58 10.66
C LEU A 98 6.30 6.39 10.32
N ALA A 99 5.79 7.12 9.33
CA ALA A 99 4.42 6.98 8.87
C ALA A 99 4.16 5.60 8.24
N LEU A 100 5.11 5.08 7.45
CA LEU A 100 5.03 3.75 6.84
C LEU A 100 5.07 2.65 7.90
N LEU A 101 5.96 2.72 8.88
CA LEU A 101 6.03 1.75 9.97
C LEU A 101 4.76 1.75 10.83
N THR A 102 4.19 2.94 11.07
CA THR A 102 2.92 3.07 11.79
C THR A 102 1.77 2.48 10.98
N ALA A 103 1.68 2.80 9.68
CA ALA A 103 0.66 2.25 8.80
C ALA A 103 0.75 0.72 8.67
N PHE A 104 1.97 0.18 8.63
CA PHE A 104 2.23 -1.24 8.49
C PHE A 104 2.20 -2.01 9.82
N SER A 105 1.99 -1.34 10.95
CA SER A 105 1.84 -2.03 12.22
C SER A 105 0.53 -2.82 12.25
N PRO A 106 0.53 -4.05 12.82
CA PRO A 106 -0.69 -4.85 12.95
C PRO A 106 -1.73 -4.17 13.84
N HIS A 107 -3.00 -4.25 13.44
CA HIS A 107 -4.16 -3.83 14.22
C HIS A 107 -5.07 -5.03 14.54
N SER A 108 -5.91 -4.90 15.58
CA SER A 108 -6.86 -5.95 15.99
C SER A 108 -7.89 -6.28 14.93
N ASP A 109 -8.18 -5.32 14.05
CA ASP A 109 -9.26 -5.41 13.06
C ASP A 109 -8.74 -5.86 11.69
N ASP A 110 -7.44 -6.17 11.58
CA ASP A 110 -6.83 -6.66 10.36
C ASP A 110 -7.32 -8.08 10.03
N LEU A 111 -7.68 -8.33 8.76
CA LEU A 111 -8.12 -9.67 8.39
C LEU A 111 -6.97 -10.67 8.43
N PRO A 112 -7.18 -11.86 9.02
CA PRO A 112 -6.14 -12.87 9.19
C PRO A 112 -5.67 -13.50 7.86
N MET A 113 -6.41 -13.30 6.78
CA MET A 113 -6.08 -13.87 5.46
C MET A 113 -5.06 -13.02 4.67
N MET A 114 -4.71 -11.82 5.15
CA MET A 114 -3.76 -10.94 4.46
C MET A 114 -2.37 -11.15 5.05
N GLU A 115 -1.58 -12.00 4.39
CA GLU A 115 -0.18 -12.19 4.72
C GLU A 115 0.55 -10.85 4.56
N ALA A 116 1.15 -10.37 5.65
CA ALA A 116 2.03 -9.21 5.65
C ALA A 116 3.45 -9.67 5.96
N ALA A 117 4.43 -9.03 5.33
CA ALA A 117 5.82 -9.25 5.67
C ALA A 117 6.12 -8.83 7.12
N PRO A 118 7.18 -9.35 7.75
CA PRO A 118 7.56 -8.94 9.09
C PRO A 118 7.87 -7.44 9.16
N LEU A 119 7.35 -6.76 10.18
CA LEU A 119 7.59 -5.33 10.40
C LEU A 119 9.09 -4.99 10.50
N SER A 120 9.88 -5.88 11.10
CA SER A 120 11.34 -5.72 11.19
C SER A 120 11.99 -5.69 9.81
N ALA A 121 11.54 -6.54 8.89
CA ALA A 121 12.09 -6.59 7.53
C ALA A 121 11.72 -5.32 6.73
N LEU A 122 10.52 -4.77 6.94
CA LEU A 122 10.18 -3.45 6.38
C LEU A 122 11.08 -2.36 6.97
N SER A 123 11.29 -2.35 8.28
CA SER A 123 12.17 -1.39 8.93
C SER A 123 13.59 -1.42 8.37
N ASP A 124 14.15 -2.62 8.18
CA ASP A 124 15.49 -2.79 7.60
C ASP A 124 15.55 -2.25 6.17
N PHE A 125 14.55 -2.58 5.33
CA PHE A 125 14.45 -2.04 3.97
C PHE A 125 14.39 -0.51 3.93
N LEU A 126 13.56 0.10 4.79
CA LEU A 126 13.43 1.55 4.83
C LEU A 126 14.72 2.25 5.31
N ASN A 127 15.44 1.66 6.25
CA ASN A 127 16.73 2.18 6.70
C ASN A 127 17.80 2.07 5.61
N GLU A 128 17.82 0.95 4.87
CA GLU A 128 18.82 0.71 3.83
C GLU A 128 18.70 1.70 2.66
N TYR A 129 17.46 2.07 2.29
CA TYR A 129 17.19 2.88 1.10
C TYR A 129 16.73 4.31 1.42
N GLU A 130 17.19 4.88 2.54
CA GLU A 130 16.92 6.27 2.92
C GLU A 130 17.22 7.24 1.76
N GLY A 131 16.33 8.21 1.56
CA GLY A 131 16.46 9.23 0.52
C GLY A 131 15.94 8.83 -0.85
N ALA A 132 15.62 7.55 -1.08
CA ALA A 132 14.96 7.07 -2.30
C ALA A 132 13.56 7.65 -2.47
N ARG A 133 13.03 7.62 -3.69
CA ARG A 133 11.61 7.85 -3.97
C ARG A 133 10.86 6.52 -3.90
N LEU A 134 9.67 6.52 -3.30
CA LEU A 134 8.90 5.31 -3.11
C LEU A 134 7.73 5.20 -4.08
N ALA A 135 7.49 3.98 -4.57
CA ALA A 135 6.31 3.60 -5.33
C ALA A 135 5.78 2.25 -4.85
N THR A 136 4.47 2.02 -5.03
CA THR A 136 3.84 0.71 -4.85
C THR A 136 3.59 0.06 -6.20
N TYR A 137 3.84 -1.25 -6.28
CA TYR A 137 3.72 -2.01 -7.52
C TYR A 137 3.11 -3.40 -7.27
N SER A 138 2.21 -3.82 -8.15
CA SER A 138 1.57 -5.14 -8.14
C SER A 138 2.02 -5.91 -9.40
N PRO A 139 3.03 -6.80 -9.33
CA PRO A 139 3.52 -7.56 -10.48
C PRO A 139 2.59 -8.67 -10.93
N THR A 140 1.69 -9.11 -10.06
CA THR A 140 0.77 -10.23 -10.30
C THR A 140 -0.57 -9.71 -10.78
N ASP A 141 -1.17 -10.41 -11.74
CA ASP A 141 -2.58 -10.20 -12.06
C ASP A 141 -3.44 -10.43 -10.82
N ALA A 142 -4.39 -9.53 -10.60
CA ALA A 142 -5.30 -9.64 -9.49
C ALA A 142 -6.16 -10.90 -9.62
N THR A 143 -6.21 -11.69 -8.55
CA THR A 143 -6.95 -12.96 -8.50
C THR A 143 -8.32 -12.73 -7.89
N LEU A 144 -9.38 -13.17 -8.58
CA LEU A 144 -10.75 -13.09 -8.06
C LEU A 144 -10.91 -14.04 -6.86
N ILE A 145 -11.42 -13.51 -5.75
CA ILE A 145 -11.71 -14.26 -4.52
C ILE A 145 -13.14 -14.02 -4.04
N SER A 146 -13.68 -15.01 -3.33
CA SER A 146 -15.00 -14.95 -2.70
C SER A 146 -14.87 -15.05 -1.18
N PHE A 147 -15.48 -14.10 -0.46
CA PHE A 147 -15.56 -14.11 1.00
C PHE A 147 -16.92 -14.65 1.45
N ASP A 148 -16.89 -15.64 2.32
CA ASP A 148 -18.04 -16.03 3.13
C ASP A 148 -18.12 -15.11 4.34
N THR A 149 -18.98 -14.08 4.25
CA THR A 149 -19.40 -13.30 5.40
C THR A 149 -20.40 -14.11 6.21
N HIS A 150 -19.96 -15.20 6.85
CA HIS A 150 -20.77 -15.84 7.87
C HIS A 150 -20.88 -14.88 9.06
N HIS A 151 -21.95 -14.10 9.07
CA HIS A 151 -22.40 -13.32 10.20
C HIS A 151 -22.75 -14.32 11.32
N PRO A 152 -22.02 -14.37 12.46
CA PRO A 152 -22.49 -15.16 13.58
C PRO A 152 -23.73 -14.45 14.14
N THR A 153 -24.92 -14.92 13.74
CA THR A 153 -26.16 -14.56 14.43
C THR A 153 -26.05 -15.10 15.85
N ASN A 154 -25.62 -14.23 16.76
CA ASN A 154 -25.58 -14.49 18.18
C ASN A 154 -27.04 -14.57 18.67
N ARG A 155 -27.66 -15.75 18.56
CA ARG A 155 -28.90 -16.07 19.28
C ARG A 155 -28.54 -16.30 20.74
N SER A 156 -28.39 -15.21 21.47
CA SER A 156 -28.45 -15.22 22.93
C SER A 156 -29.88 -15.60 23.32
N GLY A 157 -30.11 -16.89 23.56
CA GLY A 157 -31.32 -17.38 24.19
C GLY A 157 -31.43 -16.80 25.59
N PHE A 158 -32.39 -15.90 25.79
CA PHE A 158 -32.96 -15.61 27.11
C PHE A 158 -33.60 -16.90 27.63
N GLY A 159 -32.92 -17.55 28.58
CA GLY A 159 -33.49 -18.61 29.41
C GLY A 159 -33.52 -18.14 30.85
N SER A 160 -34.63 -17.52 31.25
CA SER A 160 -34.97 -17.32 32.65
C SER A 160 -35.34 -18.67 33.28
N ALA A 161 -34.76 -18.97 34.43
CA ALA A 161 -35.38 -19.73 35.51
C ALA A 161 -34.76 -19.30 36.83
#